data_AF-A0A0B8QUP6-F1
#
_entry.id   AF-A0A0B8QUP6-F1
#
_cell.length_a   1.000
_cell.length_b   1.000
_cell.length_c   1.000
_cell.angle_alpha   90.00
_cell.angle_beta   90.00
_cell.angle_gamma   90.00
#
_symmetry.space_group_name_H-M   'P 1'
#
loop_
_entity.id
_entity.type
_entity.pdbx_description
1 polymer ?
#
loop_
_entity_poly.entity_id
_entity_poly.type
_entity_poly.pdbx_seq_one_letter_code
_entity_poly.pdbx_strand_id
1 'polypeptide(L)'
;MNNATTPWWKTATVYQIYPKSFCDSGAKGTGDIQGIISKLDYLKSLGIDAIWLTPVYESPMVDNGYDISDYYAINPDFGTMQDFDELLEQAHQRGIRIIMDIVVNHTSTAHKWFQSALEGKDSLIAITISGKILLMVKSQPIGSLSLVAMLGSLMRRVVNTICIYSQPNRQTLTGKTLRCAKK
;
A
#
# COMPACT_ATOMS: atom_id res chain seq x y z
N MET A 1 39.24 8.33 -4.64
CA MET A 1 38.69 7.13 -5.33
C MET A 1 37.18 7.21 -5.21
N ASN A 2 36.45 7.35 -6.32
CA ASN A 2 35.00 7.36 -6.32
C ASN A 2 34.49 5.93 -6.09
N ASN A 3 34.33 5.54 -4.84
CA ASN A 3 33.58 4.32 -4.48
C ASN A 3 32.10 4.62 -4.62
N ALA A 4 31.57 4.54 -5.85
CA ALA A 4 30.14 4.44 -6.03
C ALA A 4 29.69 3.09 -5.45
N THR A 5 29.24 3.09 -4.19
CA THR A 5 28.74 1.89 -3.51
C THR A 5 27.54 1.37 -4.32
N THR A 6 27.66 0.16 -4.87
CA THR A 6 26.54 -0.48 -5.57
C THR A 6 25.31 -0.50 -4.64
N PRO A 7 24.16 0.02 -5.07
CA PRO A 7 22.94 -0.04 -4.26
C PRO A 7 22.62 -1.49 -3.88
N TRP A 8 22.29 -1.74 -2.61
CA TRP A 8 22.12 -3.08 -2.05
C TRP A 8 21.17 -3.97 -2.87
N TRP A 9 20.08 -3.40 -3.39
CA TRP A 9 19.04 -4.12 -4.13
C TRP A 9 19.51 -4.65 -5.48
N LYS A 10 20.64 -4.15 -6.04
CA LYS A 10 21.19 -4.66 -7.30
C LYS A 10 21.81 -6.04 -7.17
N THR A 11 22.21 -6.42 -5.96
CA THR A 11 22.90 -7.68 -5.67
C THR A 11 22.16 -8.52 -4.63
N ALA A 12 20.98 -8.08 -4.19
CA ALA A 12 20.23 -8.70 -3.13
C ALA A 12 19.54 -9.99 -3.60
N THR A 13 19.60 -11.02 -2.76
CA THR A 13 18.76 -12.21 -2.90
C THR A 13 17.44 -11.95 -2.18
N VAL A 14 16.36 -11.87 -2.96
CA VAL A 14 15.00 -11.61 -2.44
C VAL A 14 14.21 -12.91 -2.36
N TYR A 15 13.58 -13.17 -1.22
CA TYR A 15 12.70 -14.30 -1.01
C TYR A 15 11.26 -13.83 -0.88
N GLN A 16 10.38 -14.27 -1.77
CA GLN A 16 8.97 -13.90 -1.70
C GLN A 16 8.22 -14.82 -0.73
N ILE A 17 7.44 -14.22 0.17
CA ILE A 17 6.59 -14.95 1.11
C ILE A 17 5.14 -14.64 0.80
N TYR A 18 4.36 -15.70 0.61
CA TYR A 18 2.90 -15.68 0.61
C TYR A 18 2.39 -16.11 1.99
N PRO A 19 1.99 -15.17 2.88
CA PRO A 19 1.77 -15.41 4.31
C PRO A 19 0.82 -16.58 4.59
N LYS A 20 -0.32 -16.59 3.88
CA LYS A 20 -1.41 -17.56 4.03
C LYS A 20 -0.96 -19.01 3.93
N SER A 21 0.13 -19.29 3.19
CA SER A 21 0.62 -20.64 2.94
C SER A 21 2.05 -20.89 3.43
N PHE A 22 2.66 -19.94 4.14
CA PHE A 22 4.06 -20.04 4.56
C PHE A 22 4.24 -20.85 5.85
N CYS A 23 3.71 -20.35 6.97
CA CYS A 23 3.82 -21.02 8.27
C CYS A 23 2.69 -20.55 9.19
N ASP A 24 1.92 -21.48 9.73
CA ASP A 24 0.89 -21.25 10.75
C ASP A 24 1.53 -21.30 12.15
N SER A 25 1.30 -20.28 12.98
CA SER A 25 1.79 -20.23 14.37
C SER A 25 0.79 -20.74 15.39
N GLY A 26 -0.51 -20.79 15.05
CA GLY A 26 -1.61 -20.90 16.01
C GLY A 26 -2.59 -22.04 15.77
N ALA A 27 -2.23 -23.03 14.94
CA ALA A 27 -3.11 -24.13 14.52
C ALA A 27 -4.42 -23.67 13.85
N LYS A 28 -4.39 -22.51 13.18
CA LYS A 28 -5.52 -21.94 12.43
C LYS A 28 -5.70 -22.61 11.06
N GLY A 29 -4.69 -23.36 10.60
CA GLY A 29 -4.62 -23.95 9.26
C GLY A 29 -4.18 -22.97 8.17
N THR A 30 -3.80 -21.75 8.54
CA THR A 30 -3.31 -20.72 7.62
C THR A 30 -2.12 -19.99 8.24
N GLY A 31 -1.18 -19.57 7.39
CA GLY A 31 0.01 -18.87 7.86
C GLY A 31 -0.25 -17.43 8.26
N ASP A 32 0.58 -16.94 9.18
CA ASP A 32 0.45 -15.64 9.83
C ASP A 32 1.82 -14.99 10.07
N ILE A 33 1.83 -13.75 10.56
CA ILE A 33 3.06 -12.97 10.76
C ILE A 33 3.97 -13.63 11.81
N GLN A 34 3.41 -14.16 12.89
CA GLN A 34 4.16 -14.87 13.93
C GLN A 34 4.83 -16.15 13.38
N GLY A 35 4.15 -16.83 12.45
CA GLY A 35 4.74 -17.94 11.70
C GLY A 35 5.93 -17.51 10.86
N ILE A 36 5.88 -16.34 10.22
CA ILE A 36 7.04 -15.77 9.49
C ILE A 36 8.18 -15.48 10.46
N ILE A 37 7.90 -14.82 11.59
CA ILE A 37 8.90 -14.50 12.63
C ILE A 37 9.62 -15.77 13.08
N SER A 38 8.89 -16.86 13.32
CA SER A 38 9.45 -18.15 13.75
C SER A 38 10.45 -18.78 12.76
N LYS A 39 10.45 -18.34 11.49
CA LYS A 39 11.32 -18.85 10.43
C LYS A 39 12.44 -17.88 10.03
N LEU A 40 12.55 -16.72 10.65
CA LEU A 40 13.59 -15.75 10.29
C LEU A 40 15.01 -16.30 10.45
N ASP A 41 15.27 -17.17 11.43
CA ASP A 41 16.58 -17.82 11.59
C ASP A 41 16.89 -18.78 10.43
N TYR A 42 15.88 -19.53 9.96
CA TYR A 42 16.01 -20.36 8.77
C TYR A 42 16.28 -19.52 7.53
N LEU A 43 15.51 -18.45 7.32
CA LEU A 43 15.69 -17.52 6.19
C LEU A 43 17.07 -16.85 6.23
N LYS A 44 17.57 -16.53 7.43
CA LYS A 44 18.94 -16.04 7.61
C LYS A 44 19.97 -17.08 7.21
N SER A 45 19.81 -18.34 7.62
CA SER A 45 20.71 -19.44 7.24
C SER A 45 20.72 -19.73 5.74
N LEU A 46 19.58 -19.49 5.07
CA LEU A 46 19.46 -19.60 3.62
C LEU A 46 20.26 -18.51 2.89
N GLY A 47 20.57 -17.40 3.57
CA GLY A 47 21.40 -16.32 3.06
C GLY A 47 20.64 -15.24 2.30
N ILE A 48 19.35 -15.04 2.59
CA ILE A 48 18.55 -14.00 1.93
C ILE A 48 18.89 -12.60 2.48
N ASP A 49 18.77 -11.59 1.63
CA ASP A 49 18.97 -10.18 2.00
C ASP A 49 17.66 -9.44 2.29
N ALA A 50 16.57 -9.90 1.66
CA ALA A 50 15.25 -9.29 1.82
C ALA A 50 14.12 -10.30 1.64
N ILE A 51 13.00 -10.04 2.32
CA ILE A 51 11.72 -10.69 2.12
C ILE A 51 10.84 -9.75 1.30
N TRP A 52 10.23 -10.26 0.22
CA TRP A 52 9.09 -9.61 -0.42
C TRP A 52 7.81 -10.23 0.10
N LEU A 53 7.08 -9.47 0.90
CA LEU A 53 5.84 -9.91 1.53
C LEU A 53 4.67 -9.53 0.64
N THR A 54 3.90 -10.53 0.18
CA THR A 54 2.62 -10.26 -0.51
C THR A 54 1.63 -9.57 0.44
N PRO A 55 0.52 -8.99 -0.05
CA PRO A 55 -0.35 -8.15 0.77
C PRO A 55 -0.80 -8.80 2.09
N VAL A 56 -0.53 -8.11 3.20
CA VAL A 56 -1.01 -8.46 4.55
C VAL A 56 -1.98 -7.39 5.11
N TYR A 57 -2.35 -6.41 4.30
CA TYR A 57 -3.26 -5.35 4.71
C TYR A 57 -4.68 -5.87 4.93
N GLU A 58 -5.48 -5.09 5.65
CA GLU A 58 -6.90 -5.39 5.81
C GLU A 58 -7.59 -5.49 4.46
N SER A 59 -8.25 -6.63 4.25
CA SER A 59 -8.88 -7.01 2.99
C SER A 59 -10.03 -7.98 3.25
N PRO A 60 -11.13 -7.93 2.47
CA PRO A 60 -12.16 -8.97 2.47
C PRO A 60 -11.68 -10.33 1.93
N MET A 61 -10.45 -10.40 1.42
CA MET A 61 -9.79 -11.62 0.94
C MET A 61 -10.47 -12.26 -0.28
N VAL A 62 -11.22 -11.49 -1.08
CA VAL A 62 -11.84 -11.99 -2.32
C VAL A 62 -10.77 -12.35 -3.36
N ASP A 63 -9.68 -11.58 -3.40
CA ASP A 63 -8.49 -11.83 -4.22
C ASP A 63 -7.25 -12.06 -3.34
N ASN A 64 -7.43 -12.80 -2.24
CA ASN A 64 -6.38 -13.16 -1.29
C ASN A 64 -5.48 -11.97 -0.83
N GLY A 65 -6.07 -10.80 -0.63
CA GLY A 65 -5.36 -9.63 -0.08
C GLY A 65 -5.00 -8.57 -1.11
N TYR A 66 -5.14 -8.83 -2.41
CA TYR A 66 -4.96 -7.79 -3.45
C TYR A 66 -6.15 -6.81 -3.51
N ASP A 67 -7.31 -7.20 -2.97
CA ASP A 67 -8.46 -6.34 -2.74
C ASP A 67 -8.38 -5.62 -1.36
N ILE A 68 -7.52 -4.61 -1.25
CA ILE A 68 -7.24 -3.90 0.01
C ILE A 68 -8.40 -2.96 0.41
N SER A 69 -8.89 -3.07 1.66
CA SER A 69 -9.92 -2.19 2.23
C SER A 69 -9.38 -1.14 3.21
N ASP A 70 -8.22 -1.37 3.83
CA ASP A 70 -7.50 -0.35 4.60
C ASP A 70 -5.97 -0.58 4.52
N TYR A 71 -5.25 0.39 3.93
CA TYR A 71 -3.79 0.32 3.78
C TYR A 71 -3.02 0.56 5.09
N TYR A 72 -3.70 1.01 6.15
CA TYR A 72 -3.08 1.34 7.44
C TYR A 72 -3.31 0.27 8.51
N ALA A 73 -3.99 -0.82 8.15
CA ALA A 73 -4.27 -1.93 9.06
C ALA A 73 -3.74 -3.23 8.47
N ILE A 74 -3.34 -4.14 9.37
CA ILE A 74 -3.01 -5.52 9.04
C ILE A 74 -4.29 -6.35 9.08
N ASN A 75 -4.41 -7.32 8.18
CA ASN A 75 -5.52 -8.25 8.18
C ASN A 75 -5.54 -9.06 9.48
N PRO A 76 -6.64 -9.09 10.24
CA PRO A 76 -6.76 -9.87 11.47
C PRO A 76 -6.45 -11.36 11.30
N ASP A 77 -6.62 -11.92 10.10
CA ASP A 77 -6.27 -13.31 9.81
C ASP A 77 -4.76 -13.56 9.93
N PHE A 78 -3.94 -12.56 9.63
CA PHE A 78 -2.48 -12.62 9.67
C PHE A 78 -1.86 -12.09 10.97
N GLY A 79 -2.58 -11.25 11.71
CA GLY A 79 -2.13 -10.69 12.99
C GLY A 79 -2.53 -9.24 13.18
N THR A 80 -1.72 -8.53 13.94
CA THR A 80 -1.91 -7.13 14.35
C THR A 80 -0.80 -6.23 13.80
N MET A 81 -0.99 -4.91 13.93
CA MET A 81 0.10 -3.98 13.59
C MET A 81 1.32 -4.19 14.51
N GLN A 82 1.11 -4.57 15.77
CA GLN A 82 2.18 -4.90 16.70
C GLN A 82 2.99 -6.12 16.24
N ASP A 83 2.33 -7.15 15.73
CA ASP A 83 3.02 -8.32 15.15
C ASP A 83 3.86 -7.91 13.93
N PHE A 84 3.37 -6.97 13.13
CA PHE A 84 4.13 -6.45 11.98
C PHE A 84 5.34 -5.60 12.41
N ASP A 85 5.20 -4.78 13.44
CA ASP A 85 6.32 -4.05 14.04
C ASP A 85 7.38 -5.01 14.57
N GLU A 86 6.97 -6.09 15.24
CA GLU A 86 7.87 -7.15 15.71
C GLU A 86 8.58 -7.86 14.54
N LEU A 87 7.87 -8.17 13.45
CA LEU A 87 8.47 -8.75 12.24
C LEU A 87 9.56 -7.84 11.68
N LEU A 88 9.31 -6.53 11.58
CA LEU A 88 10.30 -5.57 11.09
C LEU A 88 11.53 -5.53 12.00
N GLU A 89 11.33 -5.46 13.31
CA GLU A 89 12.42 -5.45 14.28
C GLU A 89 13.28 -6.72 14.17
N GLN A 90 12.64 -7.89 14.25
CA GLN A 90 13.31 -9.20 14.24
C GLN A 90 14.03 -9.48 12.92
N ALA A 91 13.44 -9.08 11.79
CA ALA A 91 14.07 -9.21 10.48
C ALA A 91 15.32 -8.32 10.39
N HIS A 92 15.22 -7.05 10.81
CA HIS A 92 16.34 -6.12 10.78
C HIS A 92 17.48 -6.52 11.72
N GLN A 93 17.20 -7.09 12.89
CA GLN A 93 18.22 -7.66 13.78
C GLN A 93 19.05 -8.75 13.08
N ARG A 94 18.47 -9.44 12.09
CA ARG A 94 19.15 -10.46 11.26
C ARG A 94 19.74 -9.90 9.96
N GLY A 95 19.63 -8.59 9.74
CA GLY A 95 20.05 -7.92 8.51
C GLY A 95 19.17 -8.25 7.31
N ILE A 96 17.95 -8.74 7.54
CA ILE A 96 16.95 -9.02 6.51
C ILE A 96 16.06 -7.79 6.36
N ARG A 97 15.90 -7.31 5.13
CA ARG A 97 14.97 -6.19 4.82
C ARG A 97 13.58 -6.73 4.49
N ILE A 98 12.54 -5.94 4.75
CA ILE A 98 11.18 -6.25 4.32
C ILE A 98 10.77 -5.31 3.18
N ILE A 99 10.26 -5.88 2.10
CA ILE A 99 9.65 -5.18 0.97
C ILE A 99 8.15 -5.51 1.01
N MET A 100 7.33 -4.47 1.12
CA MET A 100 5.88 -4.61 1.10
C MET A 100 5.36 -4.57 -0.33
N ASP A 101 4.42 -5.45 -0.65
CA ASP A 101 3.61 -5.30 -1.86
C ASP A 101 2.71 -4.07 -1.73
N ILE A 102 2.65 -3.23 -2.77
CA ILE A 102 1.87 -1.98 -2.78
C ILE A 102 0.94 -2.03 -3.98
N VAL A 103 -0.32 -2.39 -3.73
CA VAL A 103 -1.36 -2.49 -4.76
C VAL A 103 -2.11 -1.18 -4.83
N VAL A 104 -1.82 -0.33 -5.82
CA VAL A 104 -2.43 1.01 -5.96
C VAL A 104 -3.23 1.20 -7.26
N ASN A 105 -3.23 0.18 -8.13
CA ASN A 105 -4.02 0.22 -9.36
C ASN A 105 -5.54 0.12 -9.08
N HIS A 106 -5.90 -0.52 -7.98
CA HIS A 106 -7.29 -0.71 -7.52
C HIS A 106 -7.33 -0.82 -5.99
N THR A 107 -8.54 -0.67 -5.43
CA THR A 107 -8.85 -0.93 -4.01
C THR A 107 -10.07 -1.84 -3.92
N SER A 108 -10.30 -2.46 -2.76
CA SER A 108 -11.53 -3.20 -2.49
C SER A 108 -12.77 -2.32 -2.66
N THR A 109 -13.90 -2.93 -3.02
CA THR A 109 -15.20 -2.26 -2.94
C THR A 109 -15.59 -1.94 -1.50
N ALA A 110 -15.05 -2.65 -0.51
CA ALA A 110 -15.22 -2.32 0.90
C ALA A 110 -14.40 -1.10 1.37
N HIS A 111 -13.47 -0.60 0.55
CA HIS A 111 -12.60 0.53 0.91
C HIS A 111 -13.43 1.80 1.14
N LYS A 112 -13.10 2.59 2.18
CA LYS A 112 -13.80 3.84 2.54
C LYS A 112 -13.97 4.79 1.35
N TRP A 113 -12.94 4.92 0.52
CA TRP A 113 -12.99 5.73 -0.71
C TRP A 113 -14.02 5.24 -1.72
N PHE A 114 -14.17 3.92 -1.88
CA PHE A 114 -15.15 3.34 -2.79
C PHE A 114 -16.55 3.56 -2.26
N GLN A 115 -16.77 3.35 -0.95
CA GLN A 115 -18.05 3.63 -0.29
C GLN A 115 -18.45 5.10 -0.44
N SER A 116 -17.54 6.05 -0.18
CA SER A 116 -17.80 7.47 -0.41
C SER A 116 -18.06 7.81 -1.88
N ALA A 117 -17.44 7.11 -2.83
CA ALA A 117 -17.72 7.31 -4.26
C ALA A 117 -19.16 6.93 -4.63
N LEU A 118 -19.73 5.91 -3.99
CA LEU A 118 -21.13 5.48 -4.20
C LEU A 118 -22.14 6.48 -3.64
N GLU A 119 -21.79 7.28 -2.63
CA GLU A 119 -22.66 8.30 -2.00
C GLU A 119 -23.00 9.50 -2.91
N GLY A 120 -22.36 9.61 -4.09
CA GLY A 120 -22.78 10.53 -5.16
C GLY A 120 -21.76 11.63 -5.53
N LYS A 121 -22.15 12.46 -6.51
CA LYS A 121 -21.29 13.38 -7.30
C LYS A 121 -20.54 14.46 -6.49
N ASP A 122 -20.90 14.66 -5.23
CA ASP A 122 -20.28 15.65 -4.34
C ASP A 122 -19.19 15.04 -3.45
N SER A 123 -18.96 13.72 -3.52
CA SER A 123 -17.83 13.10 -2.85
C SER A 123 -16.53 13.48 -3.55
N LEU A 124 -15.64 14.10 -2.78
CA LEU A 124 -14.32 14.51 -3.23
C LEU A 124 -13.32 13.43 -2.81
N ILE A 125 -12.73 12.75 -3.79
CA ILE A 125 -11.54 11.95 -3.54
C ILE A 125 -10.35 12.89 -3.75
N ALA A 126 -9.66 13.22 -2.66
CA ALA A 126 -8.44 14.02 -2.70
C ALA A 126 -7.22 13.10 -2.67
N ILE A 127 -6.37 13.19 -3.67
CA ILE A 127 -5.03 12.61 -3.64
C ILE A 127 -4.10 13.69 -3.08
N THR A 128 -3.47 13.44 -1.94
CA THR A 128 -2.57 14.41 -1.28
C THR A 128 -1.21 13.81 -1.00
N ILE A 129 -0.14 14.55 -1.29
CA ILE A 129 1.23 14.14 -0.92
C ILE A 129 1.75 15.15 0.10
N SER A 130 2.18 14.69 1.28
CA SER A 130 2.72 15.54 2.36
C SER A 130 1.78 16.70 2.76
N GLY A 131 0.48 16.42 2.88
CA GLY A 131 -0.52 17.42 3.27
C GLY A 131 -0.88 18.45 2.19
N LYS A 132 -0.29 18.37 0.99
CA LYS A 132 -0.68 19.20 -0.16
C LYS A 132 -1.61 18.41 -1.08
N ILE A 133 -2.76 19.00 -1.38
CA ILE A 133 -3.71 18.47 -2.36
C ILE A 133 -3.06 18.50 -3.73
N LEU A 134 -2.81 17.32 -4.30
CA LEU A 134 -2.22 17.16 -5.63
C LEU A 134 -3.31 17.05 -6.71
N LEU A 135 -4.37 16.31 -6.41
CA LEU A 135 -5.48 16.09 -7.32
C LEU A 135 -6.79 16.03 -6.53
N MET A 136 -7.77 16.86 -6.91
CA MET A 136 -9.16 16.69 -6.49
C MET A 136 -9.90 16.00 -7.62
N VAL A 137 -10.33 14.77 -7.40
CA VAL A 137 -11.18 14.04 -8.34
C VAL A 137 -12.61 14.12 -7.81
N LYS A 138 -13.47 14.82 -8.55
CA LYS A 138 -14.91 14.67 -8.36
C LYS A 138 -15.32 13.30 -8.87
N SER A 139 -16.07 12.55 -8.09
CA SER A 139 -16.68 11.29 -8.55
C SER A 139 -17.48 11.56 -9.84
N GLN A 140 -17.05 10.95 -10.95
CA GLN A 140 -17.77 10.98 -12.23
C GLN A 140 -18.52 9.65 -12.39
N PRO A 141 -19.69 9.64 -13.04
CA PRO A 141 -20.44 8.40 -13.25
C PRO A 141 -19.63 7.38 -14.05
N ILE A 142 -19.75 6.11 -13.64
CA ILE A 142 -19.15 4.94 -14.32
C ILE A 142 -19.75 4.90 -15.74
N GLY A 143 -18.96 5.30 -16.74
CA GLY A 143 -19.40 5.31 -18.14
C GLY A 143 -18.79 6.40 -19.05
N SER A 144 -18.09 7.41 -18.51
CA SER A 144 -17.40 8.38 -19.38
C SER A 144 -15.99 7.89 -19.75
N LEU A 145 -15.78 7.61 -21.04
CA LEU A 145 -14.53 7.14 -21.65
C LEU A 145 -13.33 8.13 -21.52
N SER A 146 -13.43 9.19 -20.71
CA SER A 146 -12.44 10.28 -20.67
C SER A 146 -11.31 10.09 -19.65
N LEU A 147 -11.46 9.15 -18.69
CA LEU A 147 -10.50 9.02 -17.58
C LEU A 147 -9.17 8.37 -17.99
N VAL A 148 -9.20 7.40 -18.90
CA VAL A 148 -7.98 6.70 -19.38
C VAL A 148 -7.07 7.64 -20.16
N ALA A 149 -7.64 8.60 -20.91
CA ALA A 149 -6.88 9.55 -21.71
C ALA A 149 -6.19 10.65 -20.87
N MET A 150 -6.81 11.11 -19.77
CA MET A 150 -6.21 12.12 -18.90
C MET A 150 -5.11 11.55 -17.98
N LEU A 151 -5.27 10.30 -17.50
CA LEU A 151 -4.27 9.65 -16.65
C LEU A 151 -3.01 9.23 -17.43
N GLY A 152 -3.13 8.84 -18.70
CA GLY A 152 -1.98 8.41 -19.51
C GLY A 152 -0.95 9.51 -19.78
N SER A 153 -1.37 10.78 -19.83
CA SER A 153 -0.46 11.93 -20.01
C SER A 153 0.18 12.37 -18.69
N LEU A 154 -0.55 12.29 -17.58
CA LEU A 154 -0.08 12.70 -16.25
C LEU A 154 0.83 11.64 -15.59
N MET A 155 0.59 10.35 -15.85
CA MET A 155 1.38 9.24 -15.32
C MET A 155 2.83 9.18 -15.82
N ARG A 156 3.19 9.90 -16.89
CA ARG A 156 4.60 9.99 -17.34
C ARG A 156 5.48 10.90 -16.49
N ARG A 157 4.93 11.66 -15.54
CA ARG A 157 5.69 12.70 -14.81
C ARG A 157 5.77 12.58 -13.29
N VAL A 158 5.08 11.66 -12.65
CA VAL A 158 5.09 11.59 -11.17
C VAL A 158 5.27 10.14 -10.72
N VAL A 159 6.50 9.65 -10.82
CA VAL A 159 6.94 8.45 -10.10
C VAL A 159 7.66 8.93 -8.85
N ASN A 160 6.92 9.09 -7.76
CA ASN A 160 7.35 8.82 -6.39
C ASN A 160 6.20 9.15 -5.43
N THR A 161 5.77 8.10 -4.71
CA THR A 161 4.93 8.13 -3.50
C THR A 161 3.58 8.83 -3.65
N ILE A 162 2.57 8.07 -4.09
CA ILE A 162 1.17 8.46 -3.97
C ILE A 162 0.63 7.88 -2.66
N CYS A 163 0.46 8.74 -1.64
CA CYS A 163 -0.43 8.44 -0.52
C CYS A 163 -1.80 9.03 -0.86
N ILE A 164 -2.87 8.28 -0.68
CA ILE A 164 -4.24 8.77 -0.86
C ILE A 164 -4.86 8.83 0.54
N TYR A 165 -5.56 9.92 0.85
CA TYR A 165 -6.26 10.11 2.13
C TYR A 165 -7.63 10.71 1.83
N SER A 166 -8.68 10.17 2.45
CA SER A 166 -10.00 10.80 2.43
C SER A 166 -10.17 11.55 3.74
N GLN A 167 -10.37 12.86 3.67
CA GLN A 167 -10.76 13.63 4.86
C GLN A 167 -12.26 13.43 5.09
N PRO A 168 -12.68 12.91 6.26
CA PRO A 168 -14.03 13.09 6.70
C PRO A 168 -14.15 14.53 7.21
N ASN A 169 -15.14 15.23 6.68
CA ASN A 169 -15.79 16.42 7.23
C ASN A 169 -15.57 17.76 6.51
N ARG A 170 -16.71 18.34 6.17
CA ARG A 170 -16.95 19.52 5.36
C ARG A 170 -16.75 20.77 6.22
N GLN A 171 -15.54 21.32 6.29
CA GLN A 171 -15.38 22.74 6.64
C GLN A 171 -15.33 23.57 5.35
N THR A 172 -16.36 24.38 5.18
CA THR A 172 -16.60 25.34 4.11
C THR A 172 -15.40 26.26 3.88
N LEU A 173 -14.61 26.01 2.84
CA LEU A 173 -13.75 27.04 2.23
C LEU A 173 -14.61 27.91 1.33
N THR A 174 -15.26 28.90 1.93
CA THR A 174 -15.87 30.00 1.19
C THR A 174 -14.77 30.87 0.57
N GLY A 175 -14.87 31.07 -0.74
CA GLY A 175 -14.31 32.22 -1.44
C GLY A 175 -12.79 32.33 -1.53
N LYS A 176 -12.19 31.74 -2.57
CA LYS A 176 -11.18 32.40 -3.41
C LYS A 176 -10.96 31.60 -4.69
N THR A 177 -11.53 32.09 -5.77
CA THR A 177 -11.28 31.63 -7.14
C THR A 177 -9.80 31.85 -7.47
N LEU A 178 -8.98 30.81 -7.39
CA LEU A 178 -7.61 30.85 -7.90
C LEU A 178 -7.67 30.79 -9.43
N ARG A 179 -7.54 31.96 -10.06
CA ARG A 179 -7.35 32.10 -11.50
C ARG A 179 -6.08 31.36 -11.91
N CYS A 180 -6.21 30.54 -12.95
CA CYS A 180 -5.10 29.88 -13.62
C CYS A 180 -4.17 30.93 -14.22
N ALA A 181 -2.98 31.12 -13.64
CA ALA A 181 -1.93 31.94 -14.23
C ALA A 181 -1.22 31.11 -15.31
N LYS A 182 -1.50 31.41 -16.58
CA LYS A 182 -0.66 31.02 -17.71
C LYS A 182 0.69 31.73 -17.59
N LYS A 183 1.78 30.97 -17.60
CA LYS A 183 3.05 31.31 -18.26
C LYS A 183 3.66 30.03 -18.80
#